data_AF-A0A7Z9Y7U2-F1
#
_entry.id   AF-A0A7Z9Y7U2-F1
#
_cell.length_a   1.000
_cell.length_b   1.000
_cell.length_c   1.000
_cell.angle_alpha   90.00
_cell.angle_beta   90.00
_cell.angle_gamma   90.00
#
_symmetry.space_group_name_H-M   'P 1'
#
loop_
_entity.id
_entity.type
_entity.pdbx_description
1 polymer ?
#
loop_
_entity_poly.entity_id
_entity_poly.type
_entity_poly.pdbx_seq_one_letter_code
_entity_poly.pdbx_strand_id
1 'polypeptide(L)'
;MRHRFPKSIGLILILLLLLGAWAQPGAAQSGLTITARAGFDGFYKSGQWVPVYVTLNNSGPPVEGTVQIVTNPASSSERLVYDAPVSLPTQSRKLVTLYVQAPNFTNTLQVEFLDENGELVVEAATNSLSQLLPDALLYGVVTPEPGEFGFLENVTGTYKEAKAAFLSLEELPETAVPWNNLDILIIHDSDTGQLTLAQKEALTAWVDTGGQLVLTGGANWQKTTAAFGGKLPVTISGSESVDDLPALATAVGEPFRDPGPYVIANSSLARGELLFHQDGLPILARQSQGRGAVYFLALDPALAPLQDWDGSERFWAGIAAQVPARSLWGAGPQNGYAARNAAASLPSVSLPSAWQLGGLLLVYIVVIGPINYWMLKRRNKLERAWLTIPALVLAFSGIAYLVGFQIRGTTVLVNQMAVAYSAVDS
;
A
#
# COMPACT_ATOMS: atom_id res chain seq x y z
N MET A 1 -43.46 7.17 -64.73
CA MET A 1 -43.98 6.62 -63.45
C MET A 1 -43.48 7.50 -62.31
N ARG A 2 -44.35 8.28 -61.66
CA ARG A 2 -44.01 9.10 -60.48
C ARG A 2 -44.24 8.25 -59.23
N HIS A 3 -43.18 7.78 -58.57
CA HIS A 3 -43.28 7.05 -57.32
C HIS A 3 -43.69 8.02 -56.19
N ARG A 4 -44.93 7.87 -55.71
CA ARG A 4 -45.40 8.49 -54.46
C ARG A 4 -44.78 7.72 -53.29
N PHE A 5 -43.79 8.31 -52.62
CA PHE A 5 -43.34 7.83 -51.32
C PHE A 5 -44.50 7.95 -50.31
N PRO A 6 -44.81 6.91 -49.53
CA PRO A 6 -45.88 6.95 -48.54
C PRO A 6 -45.46 7.89 -47.40
N LYS A 7 -46.28 8.92 -47.15
CA LYS A 7 -46.08 9.96 -46.12
C LYS A 7 -45.92 9.41 -44.69
N SER A 8 -46.28 8.14 -44.47
CA SER A 8 -46.15 7.43 -43.19
C SER A 8 -44.72 7.05 -42.81
N ILE A 9 -43.81 6.86 -43.79
CA ILE A 9 -42.40 6.52 -43.50
C ILE A 9 -41.64 7.75 -42.98
N GLY A 10 -41.98 8.94 -43.47
CA GLY A 10 -41.38 10.19 -42.99
C GLY A 10 -41.75 10.50 -41.54
N LEU A 11 -42.97 10.13 -41.10
CA LEU A 11 -43.42 10.39 -39.73
C LEU A 11 -42.70 9.50 -38.70
N ILE A 12 -42.42 8.23 -39.06
CA ILE A 12 -41.71 7.28 -38.20
C ILE A 12 -40.23 7.66 -38.07
N LEU A 13 -39.60 8.15 -39.15
CA LEU A 13 -38.22 8.64 -39.08
C LEU A 13 -38.10 9.89 -38.20
N ILE A 14 -39.07 10.81 -38.26
CA ILE A 14 -39.09 12.01 -37.42
C ILE A 14 -39.32 11.64 -35.95
N LEU A 15 -40.17 10.64 -35.67
CA LEU A 15 -40.40 10.16 -34.30
C LEU A 15 -39.14 9.48 -33.70
N LEU A 16 -38.41 8.71 -34.51
CA LEU A 16 -37.13 8.08 -34.10
C LEU A 16 -36.01 9.12 -33.91
N LEU A 17 -35.98 10.19 -34.70
CA LEU A 17 -35.06 11.32 -34.53
C LEU A 17 -35.38 12.18 -33.30
N LEU A 18 -36.67 12.29 -32.92
CA LEU A 18 -37.10 12.99 -31.71
C LEU A 18 -36.84 12.17 -30.42
N LEU A 19 -36.86 10.84 -30.49
CA LEU A 19 -36.50 9.95 -29.38
C LEU A 19 -34.99 9.90 -29.12
N GLY A 20 -34.15 10.10 -30.15
CA GLY A 20 -32.69 10.21 -29.99
C GLY A 20 -32.20 11.52 -29.36
N ALA A 21 -33.06 12.53 -29.25
CA ALA A 21 -32.71 13.85 -28.72
C ALA A 21 -32.81 13.98 -27.18
N TRP A 22 -33.17 12.89 -26.48
CA TRP A 22 -33.25 12.83 -25.01
C TRP A 22 -32.14 11.98 -24.38
N ALA A 23 -31.12 11.58 -25.13
CA ALA A 23 -29.86 11.12 -24.56
C ALA A 23 -29.02 12.34 -24.19
N GLN A 24 -29.29 12.92 -23.01
CA GLN A 24 -28.33 13.83 -22.38
C GLN A 24 -27.05 13.01 -22.12
N PRO A 25 -25.85 13.49 -22.50
CA PRO A 25 -24.62 12.96 -21.91
C PRO A 25 -24.75 13.11 -20.39
N GLY A 26 -24.47 12.04 -19.63
CA GLY A 26 -24.55 12.05 -18.17
C GLY A 26 -23.89 13.33 -17.63
N ALA A 27 -24.71 14.20 -17.06
CA ALA A 27 -24.22 15.43 -16.46
C ALA A 27 -23.36 15.00 -15.28
N ALA A 28 -22.06 15.32 -15.33
CA ALA A 28 -21.19 15.29 -14.17
C ALA A 28 -21.96 15.95 -13.01
N GLN A 29 -22.19 15.20 -11.93
CA GLN A 29 -22.94 15.68 -10.78
C GLN A 29 -22.26 16.96 -10.29
N SER A 30 -22.89 18.09 -10.60
CA SER A 30 -22.23 19.40 -10.53
C SER A 30 -21.84 19.70 -9.09
N GLY A 31 -20.55 19.56 -8.78
CA GLY A 31 -19.98 19.85 -7.48
C GLY A 31 -19.02 18.80 -6.92
N LEU A 32 -18.96 17.59 -7.48
CA LEU A 32 -17.97 16.58 -7.09
C LEU A 32 -16.69 16.72 -7.92
N THR A 33 -15.54 16.82 -7.26
CA THR A 33 -14.22 16.76 -7.91
C THR A 33 -13.34 15.71 -7.24
N ILE A 34 -12.49 15.08 -8.06
CA ILE A 34 -11.51 14.07 -7.65
C ILE A 34 -10.12 14.49 -8.10
N THR A 35 -9.13 14.33 -7.22
CA THR A 35 -7.71 14.40 -7.57
C THR A 35 -7.00 13.19 -7.00
N ALA A 36 -6.00 12.68 -7.71
CA ALA A 36 -5.28 11.49 -7.31
C ALA A 36 -3.77 11.69 -7.43
N ARG A 37 -3.02 11.18 -6.45
CA ARG A 37 -1.56 11.07 -6.49
C ARG A 37 -1.17 9.65 -6.14
N ALA A 38 -0.08 9.14 -6.70
CA ALA A 38 0.37 7.78 -6.47
C ALA A 38 1.89 7.69 -6.33
N GLY A 39 2.31 6.65 -5.61
CA GLY A 39 3.71 6.40 -5.31
C GLY A 39 4.28 7.35 -4.26
N PHE A 40 5.57 7.19 -3.99
CA PHE A 40 6.34 8.11 -3.17
C PHE A 40 6.90 9.17 -4.10
N ASP A 41 6.24 10.33 -4.18
CA ASP A 41 6.55 11.38 -5.16
C ASP A 41 6.61 10.86 -6.62
N GLY A 42 5.67 9.96 -6.96
CA GLY A 42 5.63 9.29 -8.26
C GLY A 42 6.55 8.07 -8.40
N PHE A 43 7.44 7.80 -7.45
CA PHE A 43 8.30 6.61 -7.49
C PHE A 43 7.65 5.39 -6.85
N TYR A 44 7.88 4.22 -7.45
CA TYR A 44 7.57 2.92 -6.86
C TYR A 44 8.56 1.86 -7.32
N LYS A 45 8.78 0.83 -6.51
CA LYS A 45 9.60 -0.32 -6.87
C LYS A 45 8.76 -1.41 -7.51
N SER A 46 9.32 -2.06 -8.52
CA SER A 46 8.71 -3.22 -9.19
C SER A 46 8.28 -4.29 -8.19
N GLY A 47 7.05 -4.77 -8.32
CA GLY A 47 6.46 -5.81 -7.46
C GLY A 47 6.05 -5.35 -6.05
N GLN A 48 6.19 -4.06 -5.73
CA GLN A 48 5.74 -3.50 -4.45
C GLN A 48 4.36 -2.86 -4.57
N TRP A 49 3.70 -2.72 -3.43
CA TRP A 49 2.40 -2.05 -3.33
C TRP A 49 2.59 -0.54 -3.42
N VAL A 50 1.81 0.11 -4.27
CA VAL A 50 1.87 1.54 -4.53
C VAL A 50 0.73 2.23 -3.77
N PRO A 51 1.02 3.20 -2.87
CA PRO A 51 -0.03 4.00 -2.28
C PRO A 51 -0.64 4.93 -3.33
N VAL A 52 -1.96 5.08 -3.31
CA VAL A 52 -2.73 6.00 -4.15
C VAL A 52 -3.61 6.85 -3.24
N TYR A 53 -3.30 8.14 -3.18
CA TYR A 53 -3.97 9.15 -2.37
C TYR A 53 -5.05 9.83 -3.22
N VAL A 54 -6.30 9.59 -2.88
CA VAL A 54 -7.46 10.10 -3.61
C VAL A 54 -8.16 11.16 -2.76
N THR A 55 -8.11 12.41 -3.21
CA THR A 55 -8.85 13.51 -2.59
C THR A 55 -10.15 13.73 -3.33
N LEU A 56 -11.26 13.60 -2.61
CA LEU A 56 -12.61 13.89 -3.09
C LEU A 56 -13.09 15.17 -2.44
N ASN A 57 -13.68 16.06 -3.23
CA ASN A 57 -14.32 17.27 -2.73
C ASN A 57 -15.75 17.33 -3.26
N ASN A 58 -16.74 17.38 -2.36
CA ASN A 58 -18.14 17.47 -2.71
C ASN A 58 -18.71 18.83 -2.29
N SER A 59 -19.02 19.66 -3.28
CA SER A 59 -19.73 20.94 -3.10
C SER A 59 -21.23 20.87 -3.45
N GLY A 60 -21.71 19.71 -3.90
CA GLY A 60 -23.10 19.46 -4.29
C GLY A 60 -23.94 18.75 -3.21
N PRO A 61 -25.05 18.10 -3.60
CA PRO A 61 -25.83 17.24 -2.71
C PRO A 61 -24.99 16.09 -2.12
N PRO A 62 -25.40 15.50 -0.99
CA PRO A 62 -24.71 14.34 -0.43
C PRO A 62 -24.66 13.21 -1.46
N VAL A 63 -23.50 12.55 -1.57
CA VAL A 63 -23.30 11.41 -2.47
C VAL A 63 -22.64 10.27 -1.71
N GLU A 64 -23.18 9.08 -1.90
CA GLU A 64 -22.61 7.82 -1.47
C GLU A 64 -22.09 7.09 -2.71
N GLY A 65 -20.96 6.42 -2.59
CA GLY A 65 -20.35 5.76 -3.72
C GLY A 65 -19.08 5.00 -3.36
N THR A 66 -18.32 4.65 -4.38
CA THR A 66 -17.12 3.84 -4.27
C THR A 66 -16.00 4.45 -5.10
N VAL A 67 -14.83 4.65 -4.48
CA VAL A 67 -13.60 4.92 -5.23
C VAL A 67 -13.08 3.60 -5.74
N GLN A 68 -12.73 3.54 -7.02
CA GLN A 68 -12.24 2.34 -7.68
C GLN A 68 -10.95 2.65 -8.46
N ILE A 69 -9.99 1.73 -8.38
CA ILE A 69 -8.80 1.70 -9.24
C ILE A 69 -8.73 0.33 -9.88
N VAL A 70 -8.59 0.34 -11.20
CA VAL A 70 -8.51 -0.88 -11.98
C VAL A 70 -7.13 -1.05 -12.53
N THR A 71 -6.55 -2.23 -12.30
CA THR A 71 -5.28 -2.62 -12.91
C THR A 71 -5.46 -3.90 -13.71
N ASN A 72 -4.73 -3.99 -14.82
CA ASN A 72 -4.67 -5.19 -15.65
C ASN A 72 -3.25 -5.75 -15.54
N PRO A 73 -3.02 -6.78 -14.70
CA PRO A 73 -1.70 -7.39 -14.57
C PRO A 73 -1.28 -7.97 -15.92
N ALA A 74 -0.04 -7.70 -16.35
CA ALA A 74 0.47 -8.22 -17.63
C ALA A 74 0.47 -9.77 -17.70
N SER A 75 0.42 -10.44 -16.55
CA SER A 75 0.46 -11.91 -16.41
C SER A 75 -0.93 -12.57 -16.34
N SER A 76 -2.03 -11.82 -16.33
CA SER A 76 -3.39 -12.38 -16.26
C SER A 76 -4.36 -11.62 -17.17
N SER A 77 -5.33 -12.32 -17.73
CA SER A 77 -6.50 -11.71 -18.38
C SER A 77 -7.54 -11.20 -17.37
N GLU A 78 -7.22 -11.23 -16.07
CA GLU A 78 -8.12 -10.88 -14.98
C GLU A 78 -7.88 -9.43 -14.56
N ARG A 79 -8.97 -8.64 -14.59
CA ARG A 79 -9.02 -7.26 -14.10
C ARG A 79 -8.97 -7.28 -12.56
N LEU A 80 -7.94 -6.68 -11.97
CA LEU A 80 -7.88 -6.47 -10.53
C LEU A 80 -8.53 -5.12 -10.20
N VAL A 81 -9.48 -5.16 -9.28
CA VAL A 81 -10.25 -4.02 -8.83
C VAL A 81 -9.90 -3.75 -7.37
N TYR A 82 -9.42 -2.55 -7.09
CA TYR A 82 -9.21 -2.05 -5.74
C TYR A 82 -10.25 -1.00 -5.48
N ASP A 83 -11.03 -1.16 -4.42
CA ASP A 83 -12.11 -0.24 -4.12
C ASP A 83 -12.22 0.10 -2.63
N ALA A 84 -12.86 1.24 -2.37
CA ALA A 84 -13.17 1.69 -1.02
C ALA A 84 -14.51 2.45 -1.03
N PRO A 85 -15.47 2.09 -0.17
CA PRO A 85 -16.73 2.82 -0.06
C PRO A 85 -16.50 4.20 0.57
N VAL A 86 -17.18 5.21 0.04
CA VAL A 86 -17.01 6.60 0.46
C VAL A 86 -18.36 7.30 0.56
N SER A 87 -18.67 7.74 1.78
CA SER A 87 -19.70 8.75 2.06
C SER A 87 -19.11 10.15 1.94
N LEU A 88 -19.77 11.01 1.14
CA LEU A 88 -19.41 12.41 0.93
C LEU A 88 -20.64 13.32 1.19
N PRO A 89 -20.80 13.84 2.41
CA PRO A 89 -21.80 14.85 2.72
C PRO A 89 -21.65 16.12 1.85
N THR A 90 -22.68 16.96 1.81
CA THR A 90 -22.60 18.30 1.19
C THR A 90 -21.50 19.13 1.86
N GLN A 91 -20.69 19.82 1.04
CA GLN A 91 -19.55 20.65 1.48
C GLN A 91 -18.51 19.86 2.29
N SER A 92 -18.14 18.67 1.79
CA SER A 92 -17.14 17.81 2.42
C SER A 92 -15.90 17.63 1.56
N ARG A 93 -14.75 17.44 2.22
CA ARG A 93 -13.49 16.99 1.60
C ARG A 93 -13.03 15.73 2.31
N LYS A 94 -12.67 14.70 1.55
CA LYS A 94 -12.21 13.42 2.10
C LYS A 94 -10.98 12.92 1.36
N LEU A 95 -9.98 12.49 2.12
CA LEU A 95 -8.82 11.77 1.62
C LEU A 95 -9.06 10.27 1.83
N VAL A 96 -8.86 9.49 0.78
CA VAL A 96 -8.94 8.03 0.80
C VAL A 96 -7.65 7.48 0.22
N THR A 97 -7.02 6.56 0.94
CA THR A 97 -5.78 5.92 0.49
C THR A 97 -6.09 4.48 0.08
N LEU A 98 -5.81 4.13 -1.17
CA LEU A 98 -5.81 2.75 -1.64
C LEU A 98 -4.36 2.28 -1.83
N TYR A 99 -4.13 0.99 -1.65
CA TYR A 99 -2.85 0.37 -1.96
C TYR A 99 -3.05 -0.59 -3.11
N VAL A 100 -2.32 -0.38 -4.21
CA VAL A 100 -2.52 -1.13 -5.45
C VAL A 100 -1.23 -1.81 -5.88
N GLN A 101 -1.32 -3.02 -6.42
CA GLN A 101 -0.20 -3.60 -7.15
C GLN A 101 -0.21 -3.07 -8.58
N ALA A 102 0.69 -2.14 -8.88
CA ALA A 102 0.83 -1.60 -10.22
C ALA A 102 1.49 -2.66 -11.15
N PRO A 103 0.94 -2.91 -12.35
CA PRO A 103 1.62 -3.68 -13.39
C PRO A 103 3.00 -3.10 -13.71
N ASN A 104 3.91 -3.93 -14.22
CA ASN A 104 5.21 -3.43 -14.65
C ASN A 104 5.08 -2.33 -15.70
N PHE A 105 5.94 -1.30 -15.60
CA PHE A 105 5.96 -0.13 -16.47
C PHE A 105 4.65 0.70 -16.45
N THR A 106 3.94 0.68 -15.32
CA THR A 106 2.79 1.56 -15.11
C THR A 106 3.27 3.00 -14.98
N ASN A 107 2.80 3.87 -15.89
CA ASN A 107 3.12 5.31 -15.93
C ASN A 107 2.01 6.18 -15.32
N THR A 108 0.79 5.66 -15.21
CA THR A 108 -0.35 6.36 -14.60
C THR A 108 -1.39 5.32 -14.17
N LEU A 109 -2.17 5.66 -13.15
CA LEU A 109 -3.35 4.90 -12.73
C LEU A 109 -4.61 5.74 -12.97
N GLN A 110 -5.67 5.08 -13.45
CA GLN A 110 -6.99 5.69 -13.55
C GLN A 110 -7.73 5.46 -12.23
N VAL A 111 -8.24 6.53 -11.64
CA VAL A 111 -9.07 6.49 -10.43
C VAL A 111 -10.48 6.94 -10.83
N GLU A 112 -11.46 6.11 -10.50
CA GLU A 112 -12.87 6.33 -10.79
C GLU A 112 -13.64 6.49 -9.47
N PHE A 113 -14.66 7.35 -9.45
CA PHE A 113 -15.68 7.35 -8.42
C PHE A 113 -17.01 6.94 -9.04
N LEU A 114 -17.57 5.85 -8.51
CA LEU A 114 -18.85 5.28 -8.94
C LEU A 114 -19.92 5.59 -7.89
N ASP A 115 -21.14 5.89 -8.31
CA ASP A 115 -22.29 6.06 -7.39
C ASP A 115 -22.80 4.71 -6.84
N GLU A 116 -23.87 4.73 -6.03
CA GLU A 116 -24.50 3.51 -5.49
C GLU A 116 -25.04 2.56 -6.57
N ASN A 117 -25.33 3.05 -7.78
CA ASN A 117 -25.79 2.24 -8.91
C ASN A 117 -24.61 1.65 -9.72
N GLY A 118 -23.37 2.01 -9.37
CA GLY A 118 -22.17 1.63 -10.12
C GLY A 118 -21.93 2.49 -11.37
N GLU A 119 -22.60 3.63 -11.50
CA GLU A 119 -22.41 4.56 -12.61
C GLU A 119 -21.22 5.49 -12.33
N LEU A 120 -20.39 5.70 -13.34
CA LEU A 120 -19.24 6.61 -13.25
C LEU A 120 -19.71 8.06 -13.10
N VAL A 121 -19.34 8.69 -11.98
CA VAL A 121 -19.66 10.10 -11.71
C VAL A 121 -18.50 11.01 -12.11
N VAL A 122 -17.27 10.64 -11.72
CA VAL A 122 -16.05 11.41 -11.99
C VAL A 122 -14.83 10.48 -12.00
N GLU A 123 -13.82 10.84 -12.79
CA GLU A 123 -12.54 10.13 -12.86
C GLU A 123 -11.36 11.11 -12.88
N ALA A 124 -10.20 10.64 -12.45
CA ALA A 124 -8.92 11.32 -12.63
C ALA A 124 -7.78 10.33 -12.84
N ALA A 125 -6.79 10.74 -13.63
CA ALA A 125 -5.50 10.08 -13.67
C ALA A 125 -4.64 10.55 -12.48
N THR A 126 -3.75 9.68 -12.00
CA THR A 126 -2.71 10.04 -11.03
C THR A 126 -1.64 10.93 -11.68
N ASN A 127 -0.68 11.42 -10.87
CA ASN A 127 0.59 11.90 -11.40
C ASN A 127 1.33 10.80 -12.18
N SER A 128 2.31 11.21 -12.97
CA SER A 128 3.25 10.31 -13.64
C SER A 128 3.95 9.43 -12.61
N LEU A 129 3.95 8.13 -12.89
CA LEU A 129 4.64 7.12 -12.11
C LEU A 129 5.95 6.72 -12.80
N SER A 130 6.99 6.54 -12.01
CA SER A 130 8.29 6.04 -12.43
C SER A 130 8.61 4.75 -11.69
N GLN A 131 8.75 3.66 -12.47
CA GLN A 131 9.10 2.36 -11.91
C GLN A 131 10.60 2.28 -11.66
N LEU A 132 10.96 1.90 -10.44
CA LEU A 132 12.32 1.59 -10.03
C LEU A 132 12.52 0.08 -9.96
N LEU A 133 13.73 -0.35 -10.29
CA LEU A 133 14.13 -1.74 -10.11
C LEU A 133 14.42 -2.03 -8.62
N PRO A 134 14.37 -3.30 -8.18
CA PRO A 134 14.66 -3.66 -6.79
C PRO A 134 16.08 -3.27 -6.32
N ASP A 135 17.02 -3.10 -7.25
CA ASP A 135 18.42 -2.68 -7.03
C ASP A 135 18.66 -1.17 -7.21
N ALA A 136 17.59 -0.38 -7.27
CA ALA A 136 17.61 1.08 -7.07
C ALA A 136 17.43 1.41 -5.58
N LEU A 137 18.10 2.46 -5.11
CA LEU A 137 17.90 3.03 -3.76
C LEU A 137 16.82 4.11 -3.81
N LEU A 138 15.85 4.06 -2.91
CA LEU A 138 14.82 5.10 -2.78
C LEU A 138 14.85 5.73 -1.39
N TYR A 139 15.23 7.01 -1.36
CA TYR A 139 15.10 7.89 -0.20
C TYR A 139 13.69 8.46 -0.15
N GLY A 140 13.02 8.34 0.99
CA GLY A 140 11.91 9.22 1.34
C GLY A 140 12.45 10.37 2.18
N VAL A 141 12.12 11.61 1.82
CA VAL A 141 12.58 12.81 2.55
C VAL A 141 11.34 13.59 2.99
N VAL A 142 11.12 13.63 4.29
CA VAL A 142 10.06 14.45 4.89
C VAL A 142 10.69 15.75 5.35
N THR A 143 10.42 16.83 4.62
CA THR A 143 11.06 18.13 4.85
C THR A 143 10.21 19.30 4.34
N PRO A 144 10.26 20.48 5.00
CA PRO A 144 9.75 21.71 4.43
C PRO A 144 10.60 22.27 3.27
N GLU A 145 11.85 21.80 3.11
CA GLU A 145 12.85 22.36 2.18
C GLU A 145 13.39 21.30 1.21
N PRO A 146 12.58 20.82 0.25
CA PRO A 146 12.97 19.73 -0.65
C PRO A 146 14.18 20.06 -1.53
N GLY A 147 14.40 21.35 -1.84
CA GLY A 147 15.51 21.80 -2.68
C GLY A 147 16.90 21.43 -2.15
N GLU A 148 17.06 21.35 -0.82
CA GLU A 148 18.35 21.11 -0.16
C GLU A 148 18.77 19.63 -0.15
N PHE A 149 17.87 18.73 -0.57
CA PHE A 149 18.08 17.28 -0.51
C PHE A 149 18.16 16.63 -1.89
N GLY A 150 18.14 17.42 -2.98
CA GLY A 150 18.24 16.89 -4.34
C GLY A 150 19.55 16.13 -4.63
N PHE A 151 20.63 16.44 -3.90
CA PHE A 151 21.91 15.73 -4.03
C PHE A 151 21.82 14.24 -3.71
N LEU A 152 20.80 13.80 -2.95
CA LEU A 152 20.61 12.38 -2.61
C LEU A 152 20.39 11.49 -3.84
N GLU A 153 19.94 12.06 -4.97
CA GLU A 153 19.85 11.31 -6.23
C GLU A 153 21.22 10.83 -6.75
N ASN A 154 22.32 11.46 -6.33
CA ASN A 154 23.68 11.06 -6.67
C ASN A 154 24.30 10.10 -5.64
N VAL A 155 23.65 9.91 -4.49
CA VAL A 155 24.15 9.09 -3.38
C VAL A 155 23.61 7.68 -3.53
N THR A 156 24.32 6.82 -4.25
CA THR A 156 23.86 5.46 -4.52
C THR A 156 24.27 4.44 -3.46
N GLY A 157 25.28 4.74 -2.64
CA GLY A 157 25.88 3.76 -1.73
C GLY A 157 26.41 2.54 -2.48
N THR A 158 25.75 1.38 -2.31
CA THR A 158 26.07 0.14 -3.02
C THR A 158 25.09 -0.20 -4.16
N TYR A 159 24.09 0.65 -4.40
CA TYR A 159 23.04 0.47 -5.40
C TYR A 159 23.47 1.03 -6.77
N LYS A 160 22.74 0.68 -7.83
CA LYS A 160 23.06 1.14 -9.20
C LYS A 160 22.62 2.58 -9.46
N GLU A 161 21.53 2.97 -8.84
CA GLU A 161 20.93 4.30 -8.96
C GLU A 161 20.25 4.67 -7.63
N ALA A 162 20.04 5.97 -7.42
CA ALA A 162 19.30 6.50 -6.30
C ALA A 162 18.22 7.47 -6.75
N LYS A 163 17.14 7.54 -6.00
CA LYS A 163 16.07 8.54 -6.15
C LYS A 163 15.65 9.09 -4.80
N ALA A 164 15.26 10.36 -4.79
CA ALA A 164 14.70 11.03 -3.63
C ALA A 164 13.23 11.35 -3.90
N ALA A 165 12.35 10.85 -3.03
CA ALA A 165 10.95 11.17 -3.01
C ALA A 165 10.69 12.17 -1.89
N PHE A 166 10.14 13.34 -2.22
CA PHE A 166 9.80 14.37 -1.24
C PHE A 166 8.38 14.17 -0.75
N LEU A 167 8.22 14.02 0.57
CA LEU A 167 6.98 13.57 1.19
C LEU A 167 6.55 14.53 2.31
N SER A 168 5.25 14.59 2.54
CA SER A 168 4.67 15.14 3.76
C SER A 168 4.45 14.02 4.80
N LEU A 169 4.29 14.40 6.08
CA LEU A 169 3.95 13.44 7.14
C LEU A 169 2.61 12.74 6.87
N GLU A 170 1.66 13.43 6.24
CA GLU A 170 0.33 12.89 5.90
C GLU A 170 0.40 11.80 4.83
N GLU A 171 1.42 11.83 3.98
CA GLU A 171 1.63 10.82 2.92
C GLU A 171 2.32 9.56 3.45
N LEU A 172 2.87 9.56 4.67
CA LEU A 172 3.52 8.36 5.21
C LEU A 172 2.49 7.23 5.41
N PRO A 173 2.72 6.01 4.87
CA PRO A 173 1.72 4.94 4.91
C PRO A 173 1.39 4.48 6.34
N GLU A 174 0.11 4.28 6.61
CA GLU A 174 -0.37 3.75 7.89
C GLU A 174 -0.28 2.22 8.00
N THR A 175 0.12 1.54 6.92
CA THR A 175 0.28 0.08 6.86
C THR A 175 1.70 -0.26 6.45
N ALA A 176 2.23 -1.41 6.90
CA ALA A 176 3.64 -1.77 6.69
C ALA A 176 4.02 -2.05 5.22
N VAL A 177 3.09 -2.58 4.41
CA VAL A 177 3.39 -3.15 3.09
C VAL A 177 3.98 -2.15 2.07
N PRO A 178 3.43 -0.93 1.92
CA PRO A 178 3.93 0.06 0.95
C PRO A 178 5.31 0.62 1.32
N TRP A 179 5.72 0.54 2.58
CA TRP A 179 7.05 0.99 3.01
C TRP A 179 8.19 0.23 2.34
N ASN A 180 7.94 -0.97 1.80
CA ASN A 180 8.94 -1.75 1.05
C ASN A 180 9.42 -1.08 -0.25
N ASN A 181 8.79 0.01 -0.68
CA ASN A 181 9.33 0.86 -1.73
C ASN A 181 10.54 1.67 -1.25
N LEU A 182 10.52 2.16 -0.01
CA LEU A 182 11.58 2.99 0.58
C LEU A 182 12.68 2.12 1.19
N ASP A 183 13.93 2.59 1.09
CA ASP A 183 15.07 2.00 1.78
C ASP A 183 15.55 2.87 2.95
N ILE A 184 15.50 4.19 2.76
CA ILE A 184 15.91 5.19 3.76
C ILE A 184 14.81 6.23 3.87
N LEU A 185 14.44 6.60 5.10
CA LEU A 185 13.53 7.69 5.40
C LEU A 185 14.30 8.73 6.19
N ILE A 186 14.41 9.94 5.66
CA ILE A 186 14.99 11.10 6.33
C ILE A 186 13.82 11.97 6.79
N ILE A 187 13.76 12.27 8.08
CA ILE A 187 12.82 13.26 8.61
C ILE A 187 13.64 14.45 9.06
N HIS A 188 13.44 15.55 8.34
CA HIS A 188 14.12 16.82 8.51
C HIS A 188 13.11 17.92 8.85
N ASP A 189 13.39 18.67 9.91
CA ASP A 189 12.65 19.87 10.31
C ASP A 189 11.11 19.75 10.33
N SER A 190 10.59 18.56 10.63
CA SER A 190 9.17 18.22 10.51
C SER A 190 8.60 17.76 11.85
N ASP A 191 7.40 18.20 12.23
CA ASP A 191 6.80 17.88 13.53
C ASP A 191 6.26 16.44 13.58
N THR A 192 7.10 15.50 14.00
CA THR A 192 6.72 14.09 14.09
C THR A 192 5.70 13.83 15.18
N GLY A 193 5.44 14.80 16.06
CA GLY A 193 4.33 14.76 17.02
C GLY A 193 2.97 14.55 16.34
N GLN A 194 2.83 14.95 15.08
CA GLN A 194 1.62 14.83 14.28
C GLN A 194 1.39 13.42 13.69
N LEU A 195 2.39 12.54 13.75
CA LEU A 195 2.25 11.16 13.26
C LEU A 195 1.14 10.42 14.02
N THR A 196 0.28 9.74 13.27
CA THR A 196 -0.76 8.87 13.85
C THR A 196 -0.13 7.65 14.51
N LEU A 197 -0.88 6.98 15.40
CA LEU A 197 -0.41 5.73 16.02
C LEU A 197 -0.11 4.67 14.95
N ALA A 198 -0.98 4.54 13.94
CA ALA A 198 -0.82 3.59 12.84
C ALA A 198 0.46 3.87 12.02
N GLN A 199 0.75 5.15 11.72
CA GLN A 199 2.01 5.53 11.06
C GLN A 199 3.23 5.18 11.90
N LYS A 200 3.20 5.43 13.21
CA LYS A 200 4.32 5.08 14.13
C LYS A 200 4.56 3.58 14.18
N GLU A 201 3.50 2.78 14.21
CA GLU A 201 3.57 1.32 14.22
C GLU A 201 4.09 0.78 12.88
N ALA A 202 3.57 1.28 11.76
CA ALA A 202 4.02 0.90 10.42
C ALA A 202 5.50 1.27 10.18
N LEU A 203 5.92 2.46 10.61
CA LEU A 203 7.31 2.90 10.55
C LEU A 203 8.22 2.01 11.41
N THR A 204 7.80 1.68 12.63
CA THR A 204 8.55 0.77 13.51
C THR A 204 8.73 -0.59 12.85
N ALA A 205 7.66 -1.16 12.27
CA ALA A 205 7.72 -2.44 11.56
C ALA A 205 8.61 -2.39 10.30
N TRP A 206 8.60 -1.27 9.57
CA TRP A 206 9.48 -1.08 8.42
C TRP A 206 10.95 -1.03 8.83
N VAL A 207 11.31 -0.31 9.91
CA VAL A 207 12.67 -0.33 10.46
C VAL A 207 13.05 -1.77 10.87
N ASP A 208 12.16 -2.50 11.57
CA ASP A 208 12.43 -3.87 11.98
C ASP A 208 12.76 -4.81 10.80
N THR A 209 12.20 -4.54 9.62
CA THR A 209 12.37 -5.37 8.41
C THR A 209 13.55 -4.98 7.52
N GLY A 210 14.18 -3.83 7.78
CA GLY A 210 15.41 -3.40 7.09
C GLY A 210 15.49 -1.91 6.77
N GLY A 211 14.43 -1.13 7.01
CA GLY A 211 14.42 0.31 6.75
C GLY A 211 15.46 1.07 7.58
N GLN A 212 16.07 2.10 6.99
CA GLN A 212 16.96 3.02 7.71
C GLN A 212 16.22 4.33 7.98
N LEU A 213 15.98 4.65 9.25
CA LEU A 213 15.36 5.92 9.65
C LEU A 213 16.44 6.91 10.07
N VAL A 214 16.49 8.09 9.47
CA VAL A 214 17.38 9.19 9.84
C VAL A 214 16.56 10.36 10.37
N LEU A 215 16.79 10.72 11.63
CA LEU A 215 16.20 11.90 12.26
C LEU A 215 17.28 12.97 12.39
N THR A 216 17.01 14.17 11.91
CA THR A 216 17.98 15.27 11.94
C THR A 216 17.81 16.16 13.16
N GLY A 217 18.91 16.81 13.55
CA GLY A 217 19.03 17.67 14.70
C GLY A 217 18.93 19.14 14.31
N GLY A 218 19.96 19.91 14.65
CA GLY A 218 19.97 21.36 14.49
C GLY A 218 19.17 22.10 15.57
N ALA A 219 18.67 23.29 15.24
CA ALA A 219 17.91 24.12 16.18
C ALA A 219 16.50 23.56 16.49
N ASN A 220 15.96 22.77 15.56
CA ASN A 220 14.56 22.33 15.56
C ASN A 220 14.38 20.84 15.91
N TRP A 221 15.39 20.22 16.53
CA TRP A 221 15.39 18.79 16.84
C TRP A 221 14.16 18.35 17.66
N GLN A 222 13.59 19.23 18.50
CA GLN A 222 12.47 18.91 19.38
C GLN A 222 11.24 18.48 18.58
N LYS A 223 10.87 19.22 17.52
CA LYS A 223 9.73 18.84 16.66
C LYS A 223 10.05 17.61 15.82
N THR A 224 11.26 17.51 15.30
CA THR A 224 11.72 16.36 14.48
C THR A 224 11.68 15.05 15.26
N THR A 225 12.02 15.07 16.55
CA THR A 225 12.15 13.87 17.38
C THR A 225 10.98 13.59 18.32
N ALA A 226 9.94 14.43 18.33
CA ALA A 226 8.83 14.37 19.26
C ALA A 226 8.16 12.99 19.37
N ALA A 227 8.03 12.25 18.25
CA ALA A 227 7.43 10.91 18.26
C ALA A 227 8.35 9.78 18.73
N PHE A 228 9.66 10.01 18.80
CA PHE A 228 10.64 8.94 18.94
C PHE A 228 11.17 8.80 20.38
N GLY A 229 11.13 9.86 21.18
CA GLY A 229 11.44 9.82 22.61
C GLY A 229 12.67 8.95 22.95
N GLY A 230 12.52 8.03 23.91
CA GLY A 230 13.59 7.10 24.31
C GLY A 230 13.90 5.97 23.32
N LYS A 231 13.44 6.03 22.06
CA LYS A 231 13.84 5.10 20.98
C LYS A 231 15.00 5.63 20.15
N LEU A 232 15.46 6.86 20.38
CA LEU A 232 16.64 7.41 19.72
C LEU A 232 17.93 6.75 20.21
N PRO A 233 19.00 6.73 19.38
CA PRO A 233 20.33 6.34 19.82
C PRO A 233 20.94 7.30 20.86
N VAL A 234 20.42 8.53 20.97
CA VAL A 234 20.95 9.58 21.84
C VAL A 234 19.89 10.15 22.79
N THR A 235 20.36 10.78 23.87
CA THR A 235 19.55 11.69 24.69
C THR A 235 19.96 13.12 24.37
N ILE A 236 19.04 13.91 23.82
CA ILE A 236 19.30 15.28 23.37
C ILE A 236 19.02 16.25 24.54
N SER A 237 19.94 17.17 24.80
CA SER A 237 19.86 18.13 25.90
C SER A 237 19.59 19.57 25.46
N GLY A 238 19.82 19.90 24.20
CA GLY A 238 19.64 21.25 23.67
C GLY A 238 20.31 21.42 22.31
N SER A 239 20.52 22.66 21.91
CA SER A 239 21.31 23.00 20.73
C SER A 239 22.38 24.02 21.13
N GLU A 240 23.54 23.93 20.49
CA GLU A 240 24.63 24.89 20.68
C GLU A 240 25.30 25.22 19.34
N SER A 241 26.12 26.25 19.36
CA SER A 241 26.94 26.65 18.22
C SER A 241 28.39 26.24 18.47
N VAL A 242 28.99 25.55 17.51
CA VAL A 242 30.41 25.16 17.55
C VAL A 242 31.18 25.86 16.42
N ASP A 243 32.44 26.19 16.66
CA ASP A 243 33.27 26.90 15.68
C ASP A 243 33.79 25.99 14.57
N ASP A 244 33.93 24.69 14.83
CA ASP A 244 34.41 23.72 13.82
C ASP A 244 34.09 22.26 14.22
N LEU A 245 34.23 21.31 13.28
CA LEU A 245 34.07 19.86 13.49
C LEU A 245 35.20 19.06 12.80
N PRO A 246 36.48 19.26 13.18
CA PRO A 246 37.62 18.70 12.46
C PRO A 246 37.63 17.17 12.42
N ALA A 247 37.04 16.48 13.41
CA ALA A 247 36.92 15.02 13.39
C ALA A 247 36.03 14.53 12.24
N LEU A 248 34.94 15.24 11.93
CA LEU A 248 34.05 14.91 10.80
C LEU A 248 34.77 15.15 9.46
N ALA A 249 35.37 16.32 9.28
CA ALA A 249 36.12 16.65 8.08
C ALA A 249 37.26 15.63 7.81
N THR A 250 37.99 15.25 8.86
CA THR A 250 39.07 14.26 8.77
C THR A 250 38.54 12.87 8.43
N ALA A 251 37.44 12.45 9.05
CA ALA A 251 36.86 11.12 8.83
C ALA A 251 36.26 10.96 7.42
N VAL A 252 35.66 12.03 6.88
CA VAL A 252 35.16 12.07 5.50
C VAL A 252 36.29 12.32 4.48
N GLY A 253 37.41 12.88 4.93
CA GLY A 253 38.57 13.18 4.09
C GLY A 253 38.40 14.43 3.23
N GLU A 254 37.52 15.34 3.63
CA GLU A 254 37.22 16.58 2.90
C GLU A 254 37.14 17.76 3.90
N PRO A 255 37.94 18.83 3.74
CA PRO A 255 37.82 19.99 4.61
C PRO A 255 36.48 20.71 4.42
N PHE A 256 36.00 21.39 5.45
CA PHE A 256 34.86 22.32 5.29
C PHE A 256 35.29 23.55 4.49
N ARG A 257 34.34 24.17 3.79
CA ARG A 257 34.58 25.37 2.97
C ARG A 257 34.95 26.59 3.83
N ASP A 258 34.15 26.80 4.87
CA ASP A 258 34.32 27.86 5.85
C ASP A 258 34.25 27.24 7.24
N PRO A 259 34.96 27.77 8.26
CA PRO A 259 34.70 27.41 9.65
C PRO A 259 33.29 27.88 10.07
N GLY A 260 32.84 27.42 11.24
CA GLY A 260 31.54 27.74 11.82
C GLY A 260 31.29 29.23 12.05
N PRO A 261 30.13 29.58 12.64
CA PRO A 261 29.36 28.75 13.56
C PRO A 261 28.50 27.66 12.91
N TYR A 262 28.55 26.45 13.46
CA TYR A 262 27.64 25.34 13.12
C TYR A 262 26.68 25.06 14.27
N VAL A 263 25.39 24.97 13.97
CA VAL A 263 24.37 24.61 14.96
C VAL A 263 24.29 23.09 15.09
N ILE A 264 24.54 22.58 16.29
CA ILE A 264 24.48 21.16 16.60
C ILE A 264 23.50 20.89 17.73
N ALA A 265 22.69 19.84 17.59
CA ALA A 265 21.87 19.32 18.67
C ALA A 265 22.76 18.57 19.67
N ASN A 266 23.07 19.23 20.79
CA ASN A 266 23.90 18.66 21.84
C ASN A 266 23.20 17.45 22.46
N SER A 267 23.92 16.33 22.54
CA SER A 267 23.37 15.05 22.97
C SER A 267 24.45 14.15 23.57
N SER A 268 24.01 13.08 24.23
CA SER A 268 24.89 11.99 24.68
C SER A 268 24.38 10.66 24.16
N LEU A 269 25.29 9.70 23.94
CA LEU A 269 24.91 8.36 23.51
C LEU A 269 24.02 7.70 24.58
N ALA A 270 22.81 7.31 24.18
CA ALA A 270 21.89 6.55 25.03
C ALA A 270 22.02 5.04 24.78
N ARG A 271 22.24 4.65 23.53
CA ARG A 271 22.36 3.25 23.07
C ARG A 271 22.89 3.18 21.64
N GLY A 272 23.40 2.01 21.27
CA GLY A 272 24.01 1.82 19.95
C GLY A 272 25.44 2.33 19.93
N GLU A 273 25.81 3.01 18.85
CA GLU A 273 27.18 3.43 18.56
C GLU A 273 27.25 4.86 18.00
N LEU A 274 28.41 5.50 18.18
CA LEU A 274 28.75 6.77 17.53
C LEU A 274 29.55 6.47 16.27
N LEU A 275 29.01 6.86 15.11
CA LEU A 275 29.70 6.75 13.82
C LEU A 275 30.63 7.95 13.59
N PHE A 276 30.17 9.14 13.98
CA PHE A 276 30.96 10.37 13.97
C PHE A 276 30.75 11.12 15.28
N HIS A 277 31.84 11.63 15.86
CA HIS A 277 31.82 12.43 17.08
C HIS A 277 33.03 13.37 17.17
N GLN A 278 32.89 14.48 17.90
CA GLN A 278 33.96 15.43 18.21
C GLN A 278 34.14 15.46 19.73
N ASP A 279 35.27 14.97 20.25
CA ASP A 279 35.55 14.96 21.70
C ASP A 279 34.43 14.36 22.57
N GLY A 280 33.73 13.35 22.04
CA GLY A 280 32.59 12.68 22.68
C GLY A 280 31.22 13.29 22.37
N LEU A 281 31.15 14.46 21.74
CA LEU A 281 29.91 15.06 21.21
C LEU A 281 29.42 14.25 20.00
N PRO A 282 28.26 13.58 20.06
CA PRO A 282 27.70 12.85 18.94
C PRO A 282 27.39 13.76 17.75
N ILE A 283 27.91 13.41 16.57
CA ILE A 283 27.54 14.05 15.29
C ILE A 283 26.59 13.14 14.53
N LEU A 284 26.93 11.85 14.42
CA LEU A 284 26.06 10.83 13.86
C LEU A 284 26.08 9.61 14.79
N ALA A 285 24.92 9.28 15.35
CA ALA A 285 24.72 8.11 16.18
C ALA A 285 23.79 7.12 15.49
N ARG A 286 24.02 5.83 15.69
CA ARG A 286 23.24 4.75 15.09
C ARG A 286 22.82 3.75 16.17
N GLN A 287 21.56 3.33 16.12
CA GLN A 287 21.07 2.19 16.87
C GLN A 287 20.45 1.19 15.89
N SER A 288 20.97 -0.03 15.88
CA SER A 288 20.37 -1.13 15.13
C SER A 288 19.01 -1.51 15.74
N GLN A 289 18.01 -1.76 14.89
CA GLN A 289 16.69 -2.20 15.29
C GLN A 289 16.14 -3.20 14.25
N GLY A 290 15.88 -4.43 14.69
CA GLY A 290 15.58 -5.53 13.78
C GLY A 290 16.69 -5.71 12.74
N ARG A 291 16.34 -5.68 11.46
CA ARG A 291 17.32 -5.67 10.35
C ARG A 291 17.72 -4.25 9.92
N GLY A 292 16.96 -3.24 10.34
CA GLY A 292 17.21 -1.83 10.01
C GLY A 292 17.97 -1.10 11.10
N ALA A 293 17.91 0.23 11.06
CA ALA A 293 18.51 1.08 12.07
C ALA A 293 17.83 2.45 12.16
N VAL A 294 17.95 3.06 13.35
CA VAL A 294 17.60 4.47 13.61
C VAL A 294 18.89 5.25 13.78
N TYR A 295 19.02 6.32 13.00
CA TYR A 295 20.12 7.28 13.06
C TYR A 295 19.61 8.59 13.65
N PHE A 296 20.47 9.21 14.43
CA PHE A 296 20.33 10.62 14.79
C PHE A 296 21.54 11.38 14.27
N LEU A 297 21.28 12.33 13.39
CA LEU A 297 22.26 13.28 12.89
C LEU A 297 22.09 14.58 13.69
N ALA A 298 23.10 14.98 14.46
CA ALA A 298 22.99 16.14 15.34
C ALA A 298 22.93 17.48 14.58
N LEU A 299 23.39 17.50 13.34
CA LEU A 299 23.36 18.67 12.45
C LEU A 299 22.06 18.74 11.65
N ASP A 300 21.81 19.92 11.10
CA ASP A 300 20.81 20.15 10.06
C ASP A 300 21.49 19.97 8.68
N PRO A 301 21.05 19.02 7.83
CA PRO A 301 21.63 18.82 6.50
C PRO A 301 21.42 20.00 5.54
N ALA A 302 20.40 20.82 5.79
CA ALA A 302 20.07 22.01 4.99
C ALA A 302 20.90 23.24 5.39
N LEU A 303 21.81 23.11 6.37
CA LEU A 303 22.69 24.19 6.83
C LEU A 303 24.16 23.77 6.79
N ALA A 304 25.06 24.76 6.83
CA ALA A 304 26.48 24.51 7.03
C ALA A 304 26.72 23.71 8.33
N PRO A 305 27.67 22.75 8.33
CA PRO A 305 28.65 22.50 7.27
C PRO A 305 28.20 21.45 6.25
N LEU A 306 26.98 20.93 6.32
CA LEU A 306 26.54 19.85 5.41
C LEU A 306 25.97 20.40 4.10
N GLN A 307 25.28 21.53 4.17
CA GLN A 307 24.86 22.26 2.99
C GLN A 307 26.11 22.70 2.21
N ASP A 308 26.09 22.42 0.90
CA ASP A 308 27.16 22.82 -0.02
C ASP A 308 28.57 22.31 0.36
N TRP A 309 28.72 21.23 1.13
CA TRP A 309 30.02 20.62 1.37
C TRP A 309 30.30 19.46 0.44
N ASP A 310 31.48 19.45 -0.19
CA ASP A 310 31.89 18.41 -1.13
C ASP A 310 31.96 17.02 -0.47
N GLY A 311 32.12 16.97 0.86
CA GLY A 311 32.09 15.72 1.63
C GLY A 311 30.70 15.16 1.90
N SER A 312 29.62 15.92 1.64
CA SER A 312 28.26 15.52 1.99
C SER A 312 27.81 14.27 1.24
N GLU A 313 28.11 14.14 -0.05
CA GLU A 313 27.77 12.91 -0.80
C GLU A 313 28.47 11.67 -0.19
N ARG A 314 29.74 11.80 0.24
CA ARG A 314 30.47 10.70 0.89
C ARG A 314 29.90 10.38 2.27
N PHE A 315 29.53 11.41 3.04
CA PHE A 315 28.89 11.24 4.33
C PHE A 315 27.58 10.44 4.20
N TRP A 316 26.70 10.84 3.28
CA TRP A 316 25.43 10.16 3.04
C TRP A 316 25.60 8.79 2.38
N ALA A 317 26.63 8.60 1.56
CA ALA A 317 26.98 7.29 1.00
C ALA A 317 27.36 6.30 2.11
N GLY A 318 27.98 6.77 3.19
CA GLY A 318 28.24 5.96 4.38
C GLY A 318 26.96 5.42 5.03
N ILE A 319 25.90 6.22 5.12
CA ILE A 319 24.58 5.79 5.60
C ILE A 319 23.93 4.84 4.58
N ALA A 320 23.99 5.17 3.29
CA ALA A 320 23.42 4.36 2.21
C ALA A 320 24.05 2.96 2.12
N ALA A 321 25.35 2.84 2.37
CA ALA A 321 26.06 1.57 2.37
C ALA A 321 25.63 0.64 3.52
N GLN A 322 24.98 1.16 4.57
CA GLN A 322 24.48 0.37 5.71
C GLN A 322 23.08 -0.21 5.47
N VAL A 323 22.43 0.11 4.33
CA VAL A 323 21.16 -0.51 3.99
C VAL A 323 21.37 -2.02 3.84
N PRO A 324 20.67 -2.86 4.64
CA PRO A 324 20.86 -4.29 4.61
C PRO A 324 20.41 -4.87 3.27
N ALA A 325 21.14 -5.86 2.75
CA ALA A 325 20.70 -6.60 1.58
C ALA A 325 19.27 -7.15 1.81
N ARG A 326 18.37 -6.90 0.86
CA ARG A 326 16.98 -7.38 0.97
C ARG A 326 16.99 -8.91 1.03
N SER A 327 16.41 -9.47 2.09
CA SER A 327 16.19 -10.91 2.16
C SER A 327 15.12 -11.28 1.14
N LEU A 328 15.37 -12.33 0.35
CA LEU A 328 14.39 -12.89 -0.59
C LEU A 328 13.04 -13.22 0.09
N TRP A 329 13.06 -13.47 1.41
CA TRP A 329 11.88 -13.75 2.22
C TRP A 329 11.17 -12.50 2.75
N GLY A 330 11.90 -11.37 2.91
CA GLY A 330 11.36 -10.12 3.47
C GLY A 330 10.50 -9.32 2.48
N ALA A 331 10.59 -9.63 1.19
CA ALA A 331 9.80 -8.97 0.15
C ALA A 331 8.36 -9.55 0.05
N GLY A 332 7.97 -10.50 0.91
CA GLY A 332 6.70 -11.20 0.82
C GLY A 332 6.61 -12.12 -0.42
N PRO A 333 5.42 -12.64 -0.76
CA PRO A 333 5.24 -13.48 -1.94
C PRO A 333 5.49 -12.66 -3.22
N GLN A 334 6.71 -12.74 -3.75
CA GLN A 334 7.15 -12.04 -4.96
C GLN A 334 6.46 -12.53 -6.24
N ASN A 335 5.85 -13.71 -6.18
CA ASN A 335 5.19 -14.33 -7.32
C ASN A 335 3.72 -14.56 -6.98
N GLY A 336 2.88 -13.59 -7.33
CA GLY A 336 1.43 -13.65 -7.14
C GLY A 336 0.79 -14.88 -7.79
N TYR A 337 1.35 -15.39 -8.89
CA TYR A 337 0.92 -16.64 -9.52
C TYR A 337 1.26 -17.86 -8.64
N ALA A 338 2.47 -17.93 -8.10
CA ALA A 338 2.85 -18.99 -7.17
C ALA A 338 2.08 -18.91 -5.84
N ALA A 339 1.84 -17.71 -5.32
CA ALA A 339 1.04 -17.48 -4.12
C ALA A 339 -0.42 -17.86 -4.35
N ARG A 340 -1.01 -17.52 -5.50
CA ARG A 340 -2.35 -17.95 -5.90
C ARG A 340 -2.43 -19.45 -6.08
N ASN A 341 -1.44 -20.08 -6.72
CA ASN A 341 -1.40 -21.53 -6.87
C ASN A 341 -1.25 -22.23 -5.52
N ALA A 342 -0.44 -21.68 -4.61
CA ALA A 342 -0.31 -22.18 -3.24
C ALA A 342 -1.65 -22.03 -2.47
N ALA A 343 -2.32 -20.88 -2.58
CA ALA A 343 -3.63 -20.64 -1.99
C ALA A 343 -4.73 -21.54 -2.59
N ALA A 344 -4.69 -21.77 -3.91
CA ALA A 344 -5.61 -22.67 -4.61
C ALA A 344 -5.32 -24.15 -4.32
N SER A 345 -4.09 -24.48 -3.91
CA SER A 345 -3.70 -25.81 -3.45
C SER A 345 -4.07 -26.07 -1.98
N LEU A 346 -4.63 -25.08 -1.27
CA LEU A 346 -5.11 -25.29 0.09
C LEU A 346 -6.25 -26.33 0.08
N PRO A 347 -6.19 -27.37 0.95
CA PRO A 347 -7.18 -28.44 1.00
C PRO A 347 -8.64 -27.97 1.21
N SER A 348 -8.83 -26.76 1.72
CA SER A 348 -10.15 -26.16 1.97
C SER A 348 -10.83 -25.59 0.72
N VAL A 349 -10.11 -25.42 -0.40
CA VAL A 349 -10.64 -24.91 -1.68
C VAL A 349 -10.83 -26.04 -2.71
N SER A 350 -10.43 -27.28 -2.39
CA SER A 350 -10.72 -28.40 -3.28
C SER A 350 -12.23 -28.66 -3.30
N LEU A 351 -12.84 -28.44 -4.47
CA LEU A 351 -14.21 -28.86 -4.74
C LEU A 351 -14.36 -30.36 -4.39
N PRO A 352 -15.48 -30.79 -3.76
CA PRO A 352 -15.74 -32.21 -3.57
C PRO A 352 -15.54 -32.96 -4.88
N SER A 353 -14.91 -34.13 -4.85
CA SER A 353 -14.60 -34.85 -6.08
C SER A 353 -15.86 -35.06 -6.92
N ALA A 354 -15.76 -34.91 -8.24
CA ALA A 354 -16.89 -35.07 -9.16
C ALA A 354 -17.58 -36.44 -8.98
N TRP A 355 -16.83 -37.46 -8.56
CA TRP A 355 -17.36 -38.79 -8.21
C TRP A 355 -18.19 -38.82 -6.93
N GLN A 356 -17.84 -38.05 -5.90
CA GLN A 356 -18.66 -37.93 -4.69
C GLN A 356 -19.99 -37.21 -5.00
N LEU A 357 -19.94 -36.12 -5.79
CA LEU A 357 -21.14 -35.42 -6.24
C LEU A 357 -22.01 -36.30 -7.13
N GLY A 358 -21.39 -37.01 -8.08
CA GLY A 358 -22.07 -37.98 -8.94
C GLY A 358 -22.69 -39.15 -8.16
N GLY A 359 -21.96 -39.70 -7.18
CA GLY A 359 -22.45 -40.75 -6.30
C GLY A 359 -23.61 -40.30 -5.43
N LEU A 360 -23.54 -39.09 -4.86
CA LEU A 360 -24.62 -38.49 -4.08
C LEU A 360 -25.88 -38.30 -4.94
N LEU A 361 -25.73 -37.80 -6.17
CA LEU A 361 -26.83 -37.63 -7.13
C LEU A 361 -27.43 -38.99 -7.53
N LEU A 362 -26.59 -40.01 -7.74
CA LEU A 362 -27.06 -41.35 -8.08
C LEU A 362 -27.86 -41.96 -6.92
N VAL A 363 -27.36 -41.84 -5.68
CA VAL A 363 -28.09 -42.29 -4.47
C VAL A 363 -29.44 -41.56 -4.38
N TYR A 364 -29.47 -40.24 -4.60
CA TYR A 364 -30.71 -39.46 -4.61
C TYR A 364 -31.73 -39.99 -5.62
N ILE A 365 -31.30 -40.23 -6.87
CA ILE A 365 -32.17 -40.74 -7.94
C ILE A 365 -32.67 -42.15 -7.61
N VAL A 366 -31.81 -43.02 -7.09
CA VAL A 366 -32.16 -44.41 -6.73
C VAL A 366 -33.13 -44.45 -5.55
N VAL A 367 -32.93 -43.59 -4.54
CA VAL A 367 -33.80 -43.51 -3.38
C VAL A 367 -35.20 -43.00 -3.77
N ILE A 368 -35.28 -41.93 -4.55
CA ILE A 368 -36.57 -41.33 -4.95
C ILE A 368 -37.30 -42.16 -5.99
N GLY A 369 -36.59 -42.77 -6.93
CA GLY A 369 -37.18 -43.55 -8.01
C GLY A 369 -37.48 -44.99 -7.59
N PRO A 370 -36.55 -45.93 -7.83
CA PRO A 370 -36.80 -47.36 -7.68
C PRO A 370 -37.09 -47.78 -6.24
N ILE A 371 -36.37 -47.26 -5.23
CA ILE A 371 -36.57 -47.67 -3.83
C ILE A 371 -37.93 -47.22 -3.31
N ASN A 372 -38.26 -45.93 -3.47
CA ASN A 372 -39.55 -45.40 -3.03
C ASN A 372 -40.71 -46.07 -3.77
N TYR A 373 -40.62 -46.22 -5.10
CA TYR A 373 -41.63 -46.92 -5.89
C TYR A 373 -41.84 -48.36 -5.42
N TRP A 374 -40.76 -49.12 -5.21
CA TRP A 374 -40.84 -50.51 -4.79
C TRP A 374 -41.44 -50.65 -3.39
N MET A 375 -41.05 -49.79 -2.44
CA MET A 375 -41.64 -49.77 -1.09
C MET A 375 -43.14 -49.45 -1.11
N LEU A 376 -43.56 -48.48 -1.91
CA LEU A 376 -44.97 -48.08 -2.03
C LEU A 376 -45.81 -49.13 -2.76
N LYS A 377 -45.25 -49.77 -3.80
CA LYS A 377 -45.88 -50.87 -4.54
C LYS A 377 -46.07 -52.09 -3.65
N ARG A 378 -45.06 -52.48 -2.87
CA ARG A 378 -45.16 -53.63 -1.94
C ARG A 378 -46.22 -53.42 -0.86
N ARG A 379 -46.54 -52.16 -0.52
CA ARG A 379 -47.61 -51.82 0.44
C ARG A 379 -48.95 -51.46 -0.21
N ASN A 380 -49.10 -51.60 -1.53
CA ASN A 380 -50.30 -51.23 -2.29
C ASN A 380 -50.82 -49.80 -2.02
N LYS A 381 -49.93 -48.85 -1.69
CA LYS A 381 -50.29 -47.46 -1.34
C LYS A 381 -49.54 -46.46 -2.19
N LEU A 382 -49.59 -46.66 -3.51
CA LEU A 382 -48.89 -45.82 -4.50
C LEU A 382 -49.37 -44.37 -4.48
N GLU A 383 -50.62 -44.11 -4.09
CA GLU A 383 -51.19 -42.77 -3.89
C GLU A 383 -50.42 -41.92 -2.85
N ARG A 384 -49.69 -42.55 -1.92
CA ARG A 384 -48.86 -41.84 -0.92
C ARG A 384 -47.57 -41.30 -1.50
N ALA A 385 -47.25 -41.59 -2.76
CA ALA A 385 -46.10 -41.04 -3.47
C ALA A 385 -46.05 -39.50 -3.36
N TRP A 386 -47.21 -38.85 -3.47
CA TRP A 386 -47.35 -37.39 -3.38
C TRP A 386 -46.86 -36.80 -2.05
N LEU A 387 -46.91 -37.56 -0.95
CA LEU A 387 -46.36 -37.13 0.35
C LEU A 387 -44.91 -37.58 0.56
N THR A 388 -44.58 -38.81 0.15
CA THR A 388 -43.24 -39.39 0.37
C THR A 388 -42.14 -38.70 -0.43
N ILE A 389 -42.43 -38.26 -1.66
CA ILE A 389 -41.44 -37.60 -2.51
C ILE A 389 -40.99 -36.27 -1.88
N PRO A 390 -41.89 -35.32 -1.52
CA PRO A 390 -41.49 -34.10 -0.81
C PRO A 390 -40.75 -34.37 0.51
N ALA A 391 -41.19 -35.36 1.29
CA ALA A 391 -40.54 -35.71 2.55
C ALA A 391 -39.10 -36.23 2.35
N LEU A 392 -38.87 -37.05 1.32
CA LEU A 392 -37.54 -37.55 0.97
C LEU A 392 -36.63 -36.43 0.43
N VAL A 393 -37.17 -35.50 -0.35
CA VAL A 393 -36.42 -34.32 -0.82
C VAL A 393 -35.97 -33.47 0.37
N LEU A 394 -36.87 -33.16 1.31
CA LEU A 394 -36.53 -32.40 2.51
C LEU A 394 -35.50 -33.12 3.39
N ALA A 395 -35.67 -34.43 3.59
CA ALA A 395 -34.71 -35.23 4.35
C ALA A 395 -33.33 -35.24 3.69
N PHE A 396 -33.26 -35.43 2.37
CA PHE A 396 -32.01 -35.45 1.63
C PHE A 396 -31.33 -34.08 1.62
N SER A 397 -32.08 -32.99 1.42
CA SER A 397 -31.57 -31.62 1.54
C SER A 397 -31.00 -31.35 2.94
N GLY A 398 -31.68 -31.82 3.98
CA GLY A 398 -31.19 -31.72 5.35
C GLY A 398 -29.88 -32.48 5.58
N ILE A 399 -29.79 -33.72 5.08
CA ILE A 399 -28.57 -34.53 5.17
C ILE A 399 -27.44 -33.89 4.36
N ALA A 400 -27.70 -33.42 3.14
CA ALA A 400 -26.71 -32.76 2.29
C ALA A 400 -26.21 -31.46 2.93
N TYR A 401 -27.10 -30.69 3.57
CA TYR A 401 -26.73 -29.50 4.33
C TYR A 401 -25.85 -29.85 5.52
N LEU A 402 -26.21 -30.85 6.32
CA LEU A 402 -25.41 -31.28 7.48
C LEU A 402 -24.04 -31.82 7.08
N VAL A 403 -23.97 -32.64 6.02
CA VAL A 403 -22.71 -33.16 5.48
C VAL A 403 -21.87 -32.02 4.90
N GLY A 404 -22.46 -31.09 4.16
CA GLY A 404 -21.78 -29.90 3.65
C GLY A 404 -21.24 -29.01 4.77
N PHE A 405 -22.01 -28.83 5.84
CA PHE A 405 -21.62 -28.08 7.03
C PHE A 405 -20.48 -28.76 7.79
N GLN A 406 -20.54 -30.09 7.93
CA GLN A 406 -19.51 -30.88 8.63
C GLN A 406 -18.20 -30.98 7.85
N ILE A 407 -18.26 -31.04 6.51
CA ILE A 407 -17.07 -31.04 5.63
C ILE A 407 -16.42 -29.65 5.58
N ARG A 408 -17.22 -28.57 5.58
CA ARG A 408 -16.69 -27.20 5.42
C ARG A 408 -16.26 -26.54 6.73
N GLY A 409 -16.70 -27.04 7.89
CA GLY A 409 -16.28 -26.59 9.21
C GLY A 409 -16.67 -25.14 9.53
N THR A 410 -16.83 -24.83 10.82
CA THR A 410 -17.07 -23.46 11.32
C THR A 410 -15.77 -22.72 11.68
N THR A 411 -14.62 -23.27 11.31
CA THR A 411 -13.33 -22.68 11.62
C THR A 411 -13.05 -21.51 10.69
N VAL A 412 -13.24 -20.29 11.22
CA VAL A 412 -12.57 -19.10 10.73
C VAL A 412 -11.06 -19.36 10.84
N LEU A 413 -10.41 -19.65 9.72
CA LEU A 413 -8.96 -19.69 9.64
C LEU A 413 -8.44 -18.25 9.76
N VAL A 414 -8.14 -17.83 10.99
CA VAL A 414 -7.29 -16.66 11.22
C VAL A 414 -5.86 -17.11 10.92
N ASN A 415 -5.31 -16.64 9.81
CA ASN A 415 -3.94 -16.95 9.41
C ASN A 415 -2.98 -16.13 10.30
N GLN A 416 -2.52 -16.71 11.41
CA GLN A 416 -1.41 -16.13 12.18
C GLN A 416 -0.09 -16.60 11.57
N MET A 417 0.57 -15.70 10.84
CA MET A 417 1.98 -15.86 10.50
C MET A 417 2.82 -15.59 11.75
N ALA A 418 3.30 -16.64 12.40
CA ALA A 418 4.33 -16.52 13.44
C ALA A 418 5.71 -16.45 12.76
N VAL A 419 6.35 -15.29 12.85
CA VAL A 419 7.75 -15.11 12.44
C VAL A 419 8.63 -15.54 13.62
N ALA A 420 9.37 -16.62 13.47
CA ALA A 420 10.40 -17.03 14.43
C ALA A 420 11.77 -16.55 13.91
N TYR A 421 12.45 -15.71 14.69
CA TYR A 421 13.83 -15.33 14.45
C TYR A 421 14.74 -16.37 15.11
N SER A 422 15.62 -17.02 14.34
CA SER A 422 16.80 -17.68 14.89
C SER A 422 17.99 -16.75 14.69
N ALA A 423 18.47 -16.14 15.78
CA ALA A 423 19.80 -15.55 15.80
C ALA A 423 20.82 -16.69 15.71
N VAL A 424 21.72 -16.62 14.73
CA VAL A 424 22.95 -17.41 14.76
C VAL A 424 23.98 -16.49 15.38
N ASP A 425 24.35 -16.76 16.64
CA ASP A 425 25.50 -16.12 17.26
C ASP A 425 26.75 -16.56 16.50
N SER A 426 27.53 -15.58 16.04
CA SER A 426 28.93 -15.77 15.64
C SER A 426 29.80 -14.75 16.34
#